data_AF-A0A8J6NGE9-F1
#
_entry.id   AF-A0A8J6NGE9-F1
#
_cell.length_a   1.000
_cell.length_b   1.000
_cell.length_c   1.000
_cell.angle_alpha   90.00
_cell.angle_beta   90.00
_cell.angle_gamma   90.00
#
_symmetry.space_group_name_H-M   'P 1'
#
loop_
_entity.id
_entity.type
_entity.pdbx_description
1 polymer ?
#
loop_
_entity_poly.entity_id
_entity_poly.type
_entity_poly.pdbx_seq_one_letter_code
_entity_poly.pdbx_strand_id
1 'polypeptide(L)' 'VDPTRERLTVLYTGPIPDLLQNEAQAIMTGHIEADGIFYADELLLKCPTKYEEAIPEQSEG' A
#
# COMPACT_ATOMS: atom_id res chain seq x y z
N VAL A 1 -4.16 15.32 6.04
CA VAL A 1 -3.03 14.42 6.38
C VAL A 1 -2.78 14.53 7.86
N ASP A 2 -2.95 13.45 8.62
CA ASP A 2 -2.75 13.44 10.07
C ASP A 2 -1.24 13.56 10.40
N PRO A 3 -0.81 14.54 11.21
CA PRO A 3 0.60 14.74 11.55
C PRO A 3 1.17 13.70 12.53
N THR A 4 0.31 12.95 13.23
CA THR A 4 0.72 11.95 14.24
C THR A 4 0.98 10.56 13.65
N ARG A 5 0.66 10.36 12.37
CA ARG A 5 0.84 9.08 11.70
C ARG A 5 2.33 8.75 11.56
N GLU A 6 2.74 7.58 12.03
CA GLU A 6 4.09 7.09 11.81
C GLU A 6 4.39 6.98 10.30
N ARG A 7 5.59 7.44 9.91
CA ARG A 7 6.04 7.44 8.52
C ARG A 7 7.31 6.61 8.41
N LEU A 8 7.35 5.75 7.40
CA LEU A 8 8.52 4.95 7.06
C LEU A 8 9.03 5.38 5.68
N THR A 9 10.34 5.59 5.58
CA THR A 9 11.00 5.88 4.30
C THR A 9 11.12 4.59 3.50
N VAL A 10 10.66 4.61 2.25
CA VAL A 10 10.72 3.48 1.33
C VAL A 10 11.51 3.88 0.09
N LEU A 11 12.48 3.05 -0.30
CA LEU A 11 13.20 3.17 -1.57
C LEU A 11 12.79 2.02 -2.50
N TYR A 12 12.25 2.36 -3.66
CA TYR A 12 11.91 1.40 -4.72
C TYR A 12 12.60 1.81 -6.01
N THR A 13 13.33 0.87 -6.63
CA THR A 13 14.02 1.09 -7.90
C THR A 13 13.43 0.16 -8.95
N GLY A 14 12.47 0.66 -9.71
CA GLY A 14 11.77 -0.13 -10.73
C GLY A 14 10.74 0.69 -11.51
N PRO A 15 10.04 0.07 -12.47
CA PRO A 15 8.95 0.73 -13.18
C PRO A 15 7.85 1.09 -12.18
N ILE A 16 7.49 2.37 -12.15
CA ILE A 16 6.39 2.88 -11.31
C ILE A 16 5.08 2.58 -12.05
N PRO A 17 4.12 1.87 -11.44
CA PRO A 17 2.84 1.62 -12.07
C PRO A 17 2.04 2.92 -12.24
N ASP A 18 1.36 3.11 -13.37
CA ASP A 18 0.57 4.30 -13.69
C ASP A 18 -0.50 4.68 -12.63
N LEU A 19 -0.99 3.68 -11.89
CA LEU A 19 -2.02 3.86 -10.87
C LEU A 19 -1.45 4.26 -9.49
N LEU A 20 -0.13 4.39 -9.34
CA LEU A 20 0.48 4.88 -8.11
C LEU A 20 0.26 6.40 -7.99
N GLN A 21 -0.90 6.76 -7.49
CA GLN A 21 -1.31 8.15 -7.25
C GLN A 21 -1.36 8.46 -5.75
N ASN A 22 -1.47 9.73 -5.39
CA ASN A 22 -1.67 10.13 -4.00
C ASN A 22 -2.86 9.38 -3.40
N GLU A 23 -2.69 8.86 -2.19
CA GLU A 23 -3.70 8.08 -1.45
C GLU A 23 -3.99 6.66 -1.98
N ALA A 24 -3.29 6.19 -3.02
CA ALA A 24 -3.35 4.80 -3.43
C ALA A 24 -2.75 3.87 -2.34
N GLN A 25 -3.39 2.72 -2.15
CA GLN A 25 -2.87 1.67 -1.27
C GLN A 25 -2.01 0.70 -2.07
N ALA A 26 -0.75 0.53 -1.64
CA ALA A 26 0.18 -0.43 -2.22
C ALA A 26 0.57 -1.50 -1.19
N ILE A 27 0.83 -2.70 -1.67
CA ILE A 27 1.51 -3.77 -0.93
C ILE A 27 2.93 -3.83 -1.49
N MET A 28 3.92 -3.79 -0.61
CA MET A 28 5.33 -3.79 -0.97
C MET A 28 6.05 -4.92 -0.23
N THR A 29 6.97 -5.59 -0.93
CA THR A 29 7.79 -6.67 -0.39
C THR A 29 9.25 -6.28 -0.53
N GLY A 30 10.02 -6.54 0.53
CA GLY A 30 11.38 -6.05 0.64
C GLY A 30 11.95 -6.25 2.04
N HIS A 31 12.95 -5.45 2.38
CA HIS A 31 13.72 -5.58 3.62
C HIS A 31 14.09 -4.21 4.20
N ILE A 32 14.24 -4.15 5.53
CA ILE A 32 14.75 -2.96 6.23
C ILE A 32 16.24 -3.15 6.46
N GLU A 33 17.03 -2.17 6.06
CA GLU A 33 18.47 -2.16 6.28
C GLU A 33 18.84 -1.35 7.54
N ALA A 34 20.13 -1.40 7.92
CA ALA A 34 20.63 -0.77 9.14
C ALA A 34 20.50 0.77 9.17
N ASP A 35 20.25 1.40 8.03
CA ASP A 35 19.97 2.83 7.86
C ASP A 35 18.51 3.21 8.16
N GLY A 36 17.64 2.22 8.37
CA GLY A 36 16.23 2.42 8.67
C GLY A 36 15.35 2.69 7.45
N ILE A 37 15.89 2.50 6.23
CA ILE A 37 15.12 2.60 4.99
C ILE A 37 14.58 1.21 4.64
N PHE A 38 13.31 1.16 4.22
CA PHE A 38 12.72 -0.05 3.64
C PHE A 38 13.03 -0.10 2.15
N TYR A 39 13.84 -1.05 1.73
CA TYR A 39 14.19 -1.32 0.34
C TYR A 39 13.14 -2.27 -0.24
N ALA A 40 12.29 -1.75 -1.12
CA ALA A 40 11.25 -2.54 -1.76
C ALA A 40 11.78 -3.18 -3.05
N ASP A 41 11.65 -4.50 -3.13
CA ASP A 41 11.96 -5.31 -4.32
C ASP A 41 10.73 -5.43 -5.24
N GLU A 42 9.54 -5.51 -4.64
CA GLU A 42 8.26 -5.62 -5.35
C GLU A 42 7.24 -4.58 -4.86
N LEU A 43 6.46 -4.02 -5.79
CA LEU A 43 5.38 -3.08 -5.53
C LEU A 43 4.11 -3.49 -6.27
N LEU A 44 3.07 -3.83 -5.52
CA LEU A 44 1.75 -4.21 -6.01
C LEU A 44 0.74 -3.16 -5.58
N LEU A 45 -0.12 -2.72 -6.49
CA LEU A 45 -1.21 -1.81 -6.14
C LEU A 45 -2.47 -2.59 -5.79
N LYS A 46 -3.15 -2.20 -4.70
CA LYS A 46 -4.52 -2.67 -4.47
C LYS A 46 -5.44 -1.91 -5.42
N CYS A 47 -6.07 -2.63 -6.34
CA CYS A 47 -7.23 -2.09 -7.06
C CYS A 47 -8.41 -1.99 -6.08
N PRO A 48 -9.05 -0.82 -5.91
CA PRO A 48 -10.15 -0.65 -4.97
C PRO A 48 -11.35 -1.58 -5.29
N THR A 49 -11.52 -1.93 -6.57
CA THR A 49 -12.70 -2.62 -7.08
C THR A 49 -12.83 -4.10 -6.71
N LYS A 50 -11.78 -4.77 -6.21
CA LYS A 50 -11.83 -6.25 -6.03
C LYS A 50 -12.61 -6.71 -4.79
N TYR A 51 -12.78 -5.85 -3.78
CA TYR A 51 -13.39 -6.26 -2.49
C TYR A 51 -14.57 -5.38 -2.04
N GLU A 52 -14.92 -4.34 -2.79
CA GLU A 52 -16.07 -3.48 -2.46
C GLU A 52 -17.42 -4.18 -2.70
N GLU A 53 -17.45 -5.22 -3.53
CA GLU A 53 -18.67 -6.00 -3.83
C GLU A 53 -18.97 -7.14 -2.83
N ALA A 54 -18.16 -7.33 -1.79
CA ALA A 54 -18.32 -8.44 -0.83
C ALA A 54 -18.81 -7.97 0.55
N ILE A 55 -19.75 -7.03 0.60
CA ILE A 55 -20.54 -6.76 1.80
C ILE A 55 -21.87 -7.53 1.65
N PRO A 56 -21.98 -8.80 2.07
CA PRO A 56 -23.29 -9.44 2.12
C PRO A 56 -24.12 -8.75 3.19
N GLU A 57 -25.24 -8.17 2.76
CA GLU A 57 -26.30 -7.59 3.57
C GLU A 57 -27.04 -8.69 4.35
N GLN A 58 -26.35 -9.39 5.24
CA GLN A 58 -26.92 -10.47 6.05
C GLN A 58 -26.63 -10.22 7.53
N SER A 59 -27.38 -9.28 8.09
CA SER A 59 -27.79 -9.34 9.49
C SER A 59 -29.17 -8.68 9.60
N GLU A 60 -30.18 -9.36 9.05
CA GLU A 60 -31.53 -9.24 9.60
C GLU A 60 -31.52 -9.92 10.97
N GLY A 61 -31.83 -9.14 12.00
CA GLY A 61 -32.12 -9.57 13.36
C GLY A 61 -33.10 -8.58 13.97
#